data_AF-A0A843GWC5-F1
#
_entry.id   AF-A0A843GWC5-F1
#
_cell.length_a   1.000
_cell.length_b   1.000
_cell.length_c   1.000
_cell.angle_alpha   90.00
_cell.angle_beta   90.00
_cell.angle_gamma   90.00
#
_symmetry.space_group_name_H-M   'P 1'
#
loop_
_entity.id
_entity.type
_entity.pdbx_description
1 polymer ?
#
loop_
_entity_poly.entity_id
_entity_poly.type
_entity_poly.pdbx_seq_one_letter_code
_entity_poly.pdbx_strand_id
1 'polypeptide(L)'
;MSILSKEQILAKLKERIGEDTSDEALQFIEDVSDTVNDYESRTKDKTDWEQKYKENDENWRKKYKERFFNNSSKEDEEDDSSDDDDDKINKLTYDNLFKEEKNNG
;
A
#
# COMPACT_ATOMS: atom_id res chain seq x y z
N MET A 1 12.61 -26.82 3.15
CA MET A 1 12.10 -26.26 1.86
C MET A 1 13.22 -25.43 1.28
N SER A 2 13.65 -25.71 0.05
CA SER A 2 14.70 -24.93 -0.62
C SER A 2 14.05 -23.98 -1.62
N ILE A 3 14.46 -22.71 -1.62
CA ILE A 3 14.03 -21.73 -2.61
C ILE A 3 14.92 -21.91 -3.84
N LEU A 4 14.30 -22.09 -5.00
CA LEU A 4 15.00 -22.31 -6.27
C LEU A 4 14.87 -21.06 -7.15
N SER A 5 15.92 -20.75 -7.92
CA SER A 5 15.83 -19.75 -8.97
C SER A 5 14.93 -20.22 -10.11
N LYS A 6 14.49 -19.28 -10.95
CA LYS A 6 13.76 -19.57 -12.18
C LYS A 6 14.50 -20.61 -13.04
N GLU A 7 15.82 -20.46 -13.23
CA GLU A 7 16.57 -21.41 -14.05
C GLU A 7 16.60 -22.81 -13.43
N GLN A 8 16.70 -22.90 -12.10
CA GLN A 8 16.71 -24.18 -11.39
C GLN A 8 15.37 -24.91 -11.51
N ILE A 9 14.25 -24.19 -11.43
CA ILE A 9 12.91 -24.77 -11.62
C ILE A 9 12.75 -25.29 -13.05
N LEU A 10 13.11 -24.48 -14.06
CA LEU A 10 13.01 -24.88 -15.46
C LEU A 10 13.94 -26.05 -15.81
N ALA A 11 15.14 -26.11 -15.23
CA ALA A 11 16.05 -27.23 -15.41
C ALA A 11 15.47 -28.55 -14.87
N LYS A 12 14.88 -28.52 -13.68
CA LYS A 12 14.18 -29.68 -13.11
C LYS A 12 12.95 -30.08 -13.90
N LEU A 13 12.21 -29.10 -14.42
CA LEU A 13 11.05 -29.36 -15.28
C LEU A 13 11.46 -30.07 -16.57
N LYS A 14 12.55 -29.61 -17.20
CA LYS A 14 13.14 -30.25 -18.38
C LYS A 14 13.60 -31.68 -18.09
N GLU A 15 14.24 -31.92 -16.95
CA GLU A 15 14.65 -33.27 -16.52
C GLU A 15 13.45 -34.19 -16.30
N ARG A 16 12.35 -33.66 -15.76
CA ARG A 16 11.11 -34.41 -15.51
C ARG A 16 10.38 -34.79 -16.80
N ILE A 17 10.36 -33.88 -17.77
CA ILE A 17 9.68 -34.06 -19.07
C ILE A 17 10.54 -34.91 -20.03
N GLY A 18 11.86 -34.82 -19.93
CA GLY A 18 12.78 -35.64 -20.71
C GLY A 18 12.75 -35.29 -22.20
N GLU A 19 12.46 -36.28 -23.04
CA GLU A 19 12.34 -36.14 -24.50
C GLU A 19 10.88 -36.04 -24.98
N ASP A 20 9.93 -35.84 -24.06
CA ASP A 20 8.53 -35.65 -24.43
C ASP A 20 8.36 -34.30 -25.15
N THR A 21 8.14 -34.39 -26.45
CA THR A 21 7.88 -33.25 -27.34
C THR A 21 6.42 -33.16 -27.74
N SER A 22 5.51 -33.77 -26.98
CA SER A 22 4.08 -33.60 -27.19
C SER A 22 3.65 -32.16 -26.97
N ASP A 23 2.58 -31.75 -27.64
CA ASP A 23 2.01 -30.40 -27.49
C ASP A 23 1.64 -30.12 -26.01
N GLU A 24 1.18 -31.14 -25.28
CA GLU A 24 0.86 -31.03 -23.85
C GLU A 24 2.10 -30.72 -23.00
N ALA A 25 3.22 -31.41 -23.24
CA ALA A 25 4.47 -31.17 -22.54
C ALA A 25 5.04 -29.77 -22.85
N LEU A 26 4.95 -29.35 -24.11
CA LEU A 26 5.38 -28.01 -24.54
C LEU A 26 4.52 -26.92 -23.91
N GLN A 27 3.19 -27.09 -23.91
CA GLN A 27 2.26 -26.16 -23.26
C GLN A 27 2.54 -26.04 -21.76
N PHE A 28 2.80 -27.16 -21.08
CA PHE A 28 3.10 -27.12 -19.65
C PHE A 28 4.39 -26.37 -19.32
N ILE A 29 5.43 -26.49 -20.15
CA ILE A 29 6.68 -25.72 -19.98
C ILE A 29 6.42 -24.23 -20.17
N GLU A 30 5.63 -23.87 -21.20
CA GLU A 30 5.23 -22.49 -21.48
C GLU A 30 4.48 -21.89 -20.30
N ASP A 31 3.40 -22.53 -19.85
CA ASP A 31 2.57 -22.07 -18.74
C ASP A 31 3.38 -21.82 -17.46
N VAL A 32 4.30 -22.73 -17.12
CA VAL A 32 5.17 -22.59 -15.95
C VAL A 32 6.17 -21.45 -16.13
N SER A 33 6.80 -21.35 -17.30
CA SER A 33 7.75 -20.28 -17.60
C SER A 33 7.07 -18.90 -17.53
N ASP A 34 5.88 -18.78 -18.10
CA ASP A 34 5.10 -17.54 -18.13
C ASP A 34 4.62 -17.14 -16.75
N THR A 35 4.13 -18.09 -15.95
CA THR A 35 3.72 -17.82 -14.57
C THR A 35 4.89 -17.33 -13.72
N VAL A 36 6.06 -17.96 -13.84
CA VAL A 36 7.25 -17.54 -13.08
C VAL A 36 7.73 -16.17 -13.54
N ASN A 37 7.71 -15.89 -14.84
CA ASN A 37 8.03 -14.57 -15.40
C ASN A 37 7.07 -13.47 -14.95
N ASP A 38 5.77 -13.73 -15.01
CA ASP A 38 4.74 -12.79 -14.56
C ASP A 38 4.93 -12.48 -13.07
N TYR A 39 5.12 -13.52 -12.26
CA TYR A 39 5.35 -13.34 -10.83
C TYR A 39 6.60 -12.51 -10.54
N GLU A 40 7.72 -12.80 -11.21
CA GLU A 40 8.96 -12.01 -11.09
C GLU A 40 8.74 -10.56 -11.53
N SER A 41 7.98 -10.33 -12.60
CA SER A 41 7.69 -8.99 -13.13
C SER A 41 6.77 -8.18 -12.22
N ARG A 42 5.76 -8.82 -11.62
CA ARG A 42 4.83 -8.19 -10.68
C ARG A 42 5.47 -7.92 -9.32
N THR A 43 6.36 -8.79 -8.88
CA THR A 43 7.10 -8.63 -7.62
C THR A 43 8.37 -7.78 -7.78
N LYS A 44 8.77 -7.48 -9.02
CA LYS A 44 9.81 -6.50 -9.34
C LYS A 44 9.44 -5.06 -8.98
N ASP A 45 8.21 -4.80 -8.53
CA ASP A 45 7.83 -3.51 -7.99
C ASP A 45 8.68 -3.19 -6.76
N LYS A 46 9.82 -2.54 -7.02
CA LYS A 46 10.79 -2.03 -6.04
C LYS A 46 10.27 -0.76 -5.37
N THR A 47 8.95 -0.60 -5.25
CA THR A 47 8.39 0.54 -4.53
C THR A 47 9.00 0.54 -3.13
N ASP A 48 9.86 1.53 -2.88
CA ASP A 48 10.54 1.72 -1.61
C ASP A 48 9.52 2.29 -0.62
N TRP A 49 8.73 1.39 -0.04
CA TRP A 49 7.72 1.74 0.96
C TRP A 49 8.35 2.38 2.19
N GLU A 50 9.62 2.08 2.49
CA GLU A 50 10.34 2.74 3.57
C GLU A 50 10.58 4.22 3.24
N GLN A 51 11.05 4.53 2.04
CA GLN A 51 11.22 5.91 1.58
C GLN A 51 9.87 6.66 1.51
N LYS A 52 8.84 6.05 0.91
CA LYS A 52 7.50 6.65 0.83
C LYS A 52 6.94 6.98 2.21
N TYR A 53 7.16 6.10 3.20
CA TYR A 53 6.72 6.33 4.56
C TYR A 53 7.49 7.49 5.22
N LYS A 54 8.82 7.54 5.05
CA LYS A 54 9.66 8.61 5.59
C LYS A 54 9.28 9.97 5.03
N GLU A 55 9.13 10.09 3.71
CA GLU A 55 8.72 11.35 3.07
C GLU A 55 7.33 11.80 3.52
N ASN A 56 6.39 10.86 3.69
CA ASN A 56 5.07 11.17 4.22
C ASN A 56 5.18 11.69 5.67
N ASP A 57 5.84 10.97 6.58
CA ASP A 57 6.01 11.41 7.98
C ASP A 57 6.68 12.79 8.07
N GLU A 58 7.73 13.04 7.28
CA GLU A 58 8.40 14.36 7.24
C GLU A 58 7.44 15.48 6.79
N ASN A 59 6.66 15.24 5.74
CA ASN A 59 5.67 16.20 5.25
C ASN A 59 4.59 16.49 6.30
N TRP A 60 4.09 15.47 6.99
CA TRP A 60 3.08 15.64 8.04
C TRP A 60 3.64 16.38 9.26
N ARG A 61 4.87 16.08 9.68
CA ARG A 61 5.56 16.82 10.76
C ARG A 61 5.78 18.28 10.39
N LYS A 62 6.15 18.55 9.14
CA LYS A 62 6.31 19.90 8.62
C LYS A 62 4.98 20.67 8.65
N LYS A 63 3.91 20.08 8.11
CA LYS A 63 2.54 20.64 8.17
C LYS A 63 2.10 20.93 9.60
N TYR A 64 2.32 20.00 10.53
CA TYR A 64 1.95 20.17 11.93
C TYR A 64 2.76 21.30 12.59
N LYS A 65 4.07 21.36 12.35
CA LYS A 65 4.94 22.43 12.85
C LYS A 65 4.52 23.79 12.30
N GLU A 66 4.22 23.89 11.02
CA GLU A 66 3.75 25.13 10.40
C GLU A 66 2.41 25.57 11.00
N ARG A 67 1.45 24.66 11.16
CA ARG A 67 0.16 24.97 11.82
C ARG A 67 0.30 25.45 13.26
N PHE A 68 1.27 24.93 14.01
CA PHE A 68 1.42 25.30 15.42
C PHE A 68 2.29 26.54 15.64
N PHE A 69 3.35 26.71 14.86
CA PHE A 69 4.35 27.76 15.05
C PHE A 69 4.23 28.94 14.06
N ASN A 70 3.60 28.78 12.89
CA ASN A 70 3.30 29.91 11.99
C ASN A 70 1.91 30.52 12.23
N ASN A 71 1.06 29.91 13.07
CA ASN A 71 -0.25 30.48 13.48
C ASN A 71 -0.12 31.66 14.46
N SER A 72 1.08 32.20 14.68
CA SER A 72 1.32 33.40 15.49
C SER A 72 1.30 34.70 14.67
N SER A 73 1.08 34.66 13.35
CA SER A 73 1.27 35.85 12.50
C SER A 73 0.28 36.07 11.35
N LYS A 74 -0.76 35.26 11.19
CA LYS A 74 -1.83 35.58 10.22
C LYS A 74 -3.20 35.23 10.79
N GLU A 75 -3.92 36.27 11.17
CA GLU A 75 -5.37 36.29 11.03
C GLU A 75 -5.70 36.00 9.55
N ASP A 76 -6.63 35.08 9.33
CA ASP A 76 -7.35 34.81 8.09
C ASP A 76 -6.52 34.46 6.84
N GLU A 77 -6.44 33.17 6.49
CA GLU A 77 -6.51 32.71 5.09
C GLU A 77 -6.83 31.20 5.05
N GLU A 78 -8.07 30.95 4.66
CA GLU A 78 -8.71 29.77 4.07
C GLU A 78 -8.05 28.38 4.21
N ASP A 79 -8.81 27.56 4.93
CA ASP A 79 -8.78 26.11 5.00
C ASP A 79 -8.94 25.48 3.60
N ASP A 80 -7.84 25.12 2.94
CA ASP A 80 -7.87 24.16 1.81
C ASP A 80 -7.91 22.73 2.37
N SER A 81 -8.93 22.45 3.17
CA SER A 81 -9.41 21.11 3.45
C SER A 81 -10.36 20.71 2.33
N SER A 82 -9.82 20.45 1.14
CA SER A 82 -10.56 19.71 0.13
C SER A 82 -10.54 18.22 0.52
N ASP A 83 -11.40 17.87 1.47
CA ASP A 83 -12.13 16.61 1.47
C ASP A 83 -13.47 16.86 2.18
N ASP A 84 -14.42 17.27 1.34
CA ASP A 84 -15.88 17.14 1.44
C ASP A 84 -16.38 16.36 2.68
N ASP A 85 -16.80 17.08 3.71
CA ASP A 85 -17.98 16.74 4.54
C ASP A 85 -18.31 17.96 5.43
N ASP A 86 -19.06 18.86 4.80
CA ASP A 86 -19.77 19.96 5.43
C ASP A 86 -20.79 19.43 6.46
N ASP A 87 -21.13 20.30 7.42
CA ASP A 87 -22.20 20.15 8.41
C ASP A 87 -21.96 19.25 9.65
N LYS A 88 -21.53 19.92 10.74
CA LYS A 88 -21.62 19.55 12.18
C LYS A 88 -20.40 18.91 12.84
N ILE A 89 -19.21 19.53 12.71
CA ILE A 89 -18.30 19.54 13.87
C ILE A 89 -18.85 20.55 14.89
N ASN A 90 -19.96 20.20 15.53
CA ASN A 90 -20.25 20.73 16.86
C ASN A 90 -19.01 20.44 17.70
N LYS A 91 -18.34 21.47 18.24
CA LYS A 91 -17.15 21.33 19.09
C LYS A 91 -17.38 20.26 20.17
N LEU A 92 -16.96 19.02 19.88
CA LEU A 92 -16.99 17.93 20.83
C LEU A 92 -15.85 18.21 21.81
N THR A 93 -16.21 18.70 22.98
CA THR A 93 -15.26 18.85 24.08
C THR A 93 -15.06 17.50 24.77
N TYR A 94 -13.95 17.34 25.50
CA TYR A 94 -13.69 16.12 26.29
C TYR A 94 -14.87 15.75 27.19
N ASP A 95 -15.55 16.75 27.76
CA ASP A 95 -16.74 16.57 28.59
C ASP A 95 -17.94 15.97 27.83
N ASN A 96 -17.98 16.06 26.51
CA ASN A 96 -19.06 15.47 25.70
C ASN A 96 -18.87 13.97 25.45
N LEU A 97 -17.67 13.42 25.66
CA LEU A 97 -17.39 11.98 25.50
C LEU A 97 -17.98 11.11 26.62
N PHE A 98 -18.28 11.72 27.77
CA PHE A 98 -18.76 11.02 28.97
C PHE A 98 -20.21 11.35 29.34
N LYS A 99 -20.91 12.11 28.50
CA LYS A 99 -22.34 12.40 28.70
C LYS A 99 -23.15 11.30 28.06
N GLU A 100 -23.69 10.43 28.90
CA GLU A 100 -24.63 9.38 28.52
C GLU A 100 -25.89 10.02 27.92
N GLU A 101 -26.17 9.79 26.63
CA GLU A 101 -27.44 10.18 26.04
C GLU A 101 -28.55 9.37 26.73
N LYS A 102 -29.28 10.03 27.65
CA LYS A 102 -30.54 9.50 28.16
C LYS A 102 -31.56 9.51 27.03
N ASN A 103 -31.54 8.45 26.23
CA ASN A 103 -32.59 8.14 25.29
C ASN A 103 -33.86 7.83 26.09
N ASN A 104 -34.81 8.76 26.09
CA ASN A 104 -36.02 8.71 26.89
C ASN A 104 -37.22 8.72 25.94
N GLY A 105 -37.94 7.59 25.86
CA GLY A 105 -39.32 7.49 25.35
C GLY A 105 -39.46 7.07 23.90
#